data_AF-A0A7D4PY16-F1
#
_entry.id   AF-A0A7D4PY16-F1
#
_cell.length_a   1.000
_cell.length_b   1.000
_cell.length_c   1.000
_cell.angle_alpha   90.00
_cell.angle_beta   90.00
_cell.angle_gamma   90.00
#
_symmetry.space_group_name_H-M   'P 1'
#
loop_
_entity.id
_entity.type
_entity.pdbx_description
1 polymer ?
#
loop_
_entity_poly.entity_id
_entity_poly.type
_entity_poly.pdbx_seq_one_letter_code
_entity_poly.pdbx_strand_id
1 'polypeptide(L)'
;MLCRLSVDQIAIILKAADDIKLVVTRSFSQVLKSIVPFLSTERFKNFSWKSARSSSYKMEGSDKAVAIQTLEALIDKIKEY
;
A
#
# COMPACT_ATOMS: atom_id res chain seq x y z
N MET A 1 -3.87 2.90 -12.99
CA MET A 1 -4.73 1.75 -12.63
C MET A 1 -5.55 2.10 -11.40
N LEU A 2 -6.85 1.76 -11.36
CA LEU A 2 -7.68 2.00 -10.18
C LEU A 2 -7.41 0.95 -9.11
N CYS A 3 -7.03 1.39 -7.91
CA CYS A 3 -6.93 0.57 -6.71
C CYS A 3 -8.10 0.93 -5.78
N ARG A 4 -8.79 -0.09 -5.26
CA ARG A 4 -9.94 0.10 -4.35
C ARG A 4 -9.51 0.50 -2.93
N LEU A 5 -8.23 0.35 -2.60
CA LEU A 5 -7.69 0.77 -1.31
C LEU A 5 -7.42 2.27 -1.27
N SER A 6 -7.51 2.85 -0.09
CA SER A 6 -7.07 4.22 0.16
C SER A 6 -5.54 4.33 0.03
N VAL A 7 -5.05 5.56 -0.10
CA VAL A 7 -3.60 5.84 -0.16
C VAL A 7 -2.88 5.31 1.08
N ASP A 8 -3.52 5.43 2.25
CA ASP A 8 -2.95 5.08 3.54
C ASP A 8 -2.89 3.55 3.70
N GLN A 9 -3.93 2.84 3.26
CA GLN A 9 -3.99 1.39 3.24
C GLN A 9 -2.94 0.79 2.28
N ILE A 10 -2.78 1.37 1.08
CA ILE A 10 -1.73 0.98 0.14
C ILE A 10 -0.34 1.22 0.76
N ALA A 11 -0.13 2.35 1.42
CA ALA A 11 1.14 2.66 2.07
C ALA A 11 1.50 1.66 3.17
N ILE A 12 0.52 1.18 3.95
CA ILE A 12 0.71 0.12 4.95
C ILE A 12 1.19 -1.18 4.29
N ILE A 13 0.50 -1.63 3.22
CA ILE A 13 0.87 -2.87 2.52
C ILE A 13 2.28 -2.76 1.92
N LEU A 14 2.56 -1.66 1.23
CA LEU A 14 3.88 -1.43 0.64
C LEU A 14 4.97 -1.33 1.72
N LYS A 15 4.64 -0.76 2.88
CA LYS A 15 5.58 -0.67 4.00
C LYS A 15 5.87 -2.05 4.59
N ALA A 16 4.83 -2.86 4.79
CA ALA A 16 5.00 -4.25 5.24
C ALA A 16 5.88 -5.05 4.26
N ALA A 17 5.67 -4.89 2.94
CA ALA A 17 6.50 -5.52 1.91
C ALA A 17 7.97 -5.06 1.96
N ASP A 18 8.23 -3.77 2.18
CA ASP A 18 9.58 -3.21 2.38
C ASP A 18 10.22 -3.76 3.67
N ASP A 19 9.48 -3.83 4.78
CA ASP A 19 9.97 -4.27 6.09
C ASP A 19 10.40 -5.74 6.10
N ILE A 20 9.65 -6.61 5.43
CA ILE A 20 10.02 -8.03 5.28
C ILE A 20 11.00 -8.26 4.13
N LYS A 21 11.47 -7.19 3.46
CA LYS A 21 12.37 -7.22 2.30
C LYS A 21 11.82 -8.02 1.11
N LEU A 22 10.50 -8.08 0.96
CA LEU A 22 9.85 -8.59 -0.24
C LEU A 22 10.21 -7.72 -1.45
N VAL A 23 10.27 -6.40 -1.24
CA VAL A 23 10.73 -5.42 -2.24
C VAL A 23 12.03 -4.80 -1.77
N VAL A 24 13.14 -5.11 -2.45
CA VAL A 24 14.48 -4.63 -2.06
C VAL A 24 14.83 -3.36 -2.82
N THR A 25 14.84 -2.22 -2.12
CA THR A 25 15.26 -0.92 -2.68
C THR A 25 16.15 -0.15 -1.71
N ARG A 26 16.73 0.97 -2.15
CA ARG A 26 17.60 1.81 -1.29
C ARG A 26 16.82 2.56 -0.20
N SER A 27 15.50 2.73 -0.37
CA SER A 27 14.64 3.35 0.63
C SER A 27 13.17 3.09 0.34
N PHE A 28 12.34 3.07 1.39
CA PHE A 28 10.87 3.00 1.22
C PHE A 28 10.30 4.10 0.30
N SER A 29 10.92 5.28 0.27
CA SER A 29 10.50 6.34 -0.67
C SER A 29 10.73 5.98 -2.13
N GLN A 30 11.72 5.15 -2.42
CA GLN A 30 11.94 4.63 -3.76
C GLN A 30 10.82 3.66 -4.15
N VAL A 31 10.37 2.78 -3.24
CA VAL A 31 9.18 1.93 -3.45
C VAL A 31 7.97 2.78 -3.82
N LEU A 32 7.67 3.82 -3.03
CA LEU A 32 6.53 4.69 -3.29
C LEU A 32 6.66 5.43 -4.63
N LYS A 33 7.84 5.98 -4.96
CA LYS A 33 8.06 6.67 -6.25
C LYS A 33 7.94 5.74 -7.45
N SER A 34 8.24 4.46 -7.29
CA SER A 34 8.16 3.47 -8.37
C SER A 34 6.75 2.91 -8.58
N ILE A 35 5.90 2.90 -7.54
CA ILE A 35 4.57 2.27 -7.61
C ILE A 35 3.45 3.31 -7.66
N VAL A 36 3.48 4.32 -6.80
CA VAL A 36 2.39 5.30 -6.63
C VAL A 36 1.99 6.00 -7.95
N PRO A 37 2.89 6.41 -8.85
CA PRO A 37 2.50 7.08 -10.10
C PRO A 37 1.57 6.25 -11.00
N PHE A 38 1.54 4.93 -10.82
CA PHE A 38 0.70 4.02 -11.61
C PHE A 38 -0.65 3.72 -10.94
N LEU A 39 -0.87 4.20 -9.71
CA LEU A 39 -2.06 3.95 -8.92
C LEU A 39 -2.93 5.20 -8.81
N SER A 40 -4.24 4.99 -8.92
CA SER A 40 -5.28 5.96 -8.58
C SER A 40 -6.23 5.30 -7.58
N THR A 41 -6.76 6.06 -6.62
CA THR A 41 -7.82 5.57 -5.71
C THR A 41 -9.16 6.18 -6.10
N GLU A 42 -10.25 5.68 -5.53
CA GLU A 42 -11.59 6.25 -5.79
C GLU A 42 -11.67 7.74 -5.42
N ARG A 43 -10.95 8.16 -4.39
CA ARG A 43 -10.92 9.54 -3.92
C ARG A 43 -9.87 10.41 -4.61
N PHE A 44 -8.75 9.82 -5.04
CA PHE A 44 -7.63 10.56 -5.59
C PHE A 44 -7.10 9.94 -6.88
N LYS A 45 -7.31 10.64 -7.99
CA LYS A 45 -6.81 10.22 -9.30
C LYS A 45 -5.27 10.21 -9.36
N ASN A 46 -4.62 11.20 -8.75
CA ASN A 46 -3.17 11.32 -8.64
C ASN A 46 -2.82 11.69 -7.20
N PHE A 47 -2.34 10.74 -6.40
CA PHE A 47 -1.92 11.02 -5.01
C PHE A 47 -0.40 11.11 -4.89
N SER A 48 0.06 11.99 -4.00
CA SER A 48 1.49 12.24 -3.82
C SER A 48 2.16 11.15 -3.00
N TRP A 49 3.32 10.67 -3.46
CA TRP A 49 4.18 9.75 -2.70
C TRP A 49 4.60 10.35 -1.34
N LYS A 50 4.65 11.68 -1.21
CA LYS A 50 4.95 12.35 0.07
C LYS A 50 3.82 12.15 1.08
N SER A 51 2.58 12.24 0.63
CA SER A 51 1.39 11.98 1.46
C SER A 51 1.37 10.52 1.90
N ALA A 52 1.53 9.59 0.96
CA ALA A 52 1.61 8.15 1.26
C ALA A 52 2.73 7.83 2.27
N ARG A 53 3.89 8.49 2.13
CA ARG A 53 5.00 8.34 3.09
C ARG A 53 4.61 8.85 4.48
N SER A 54 3.99 10.01 4.60
CA SER A 54 3.55 10.54 5.89
C SER A 54 2.56 9.60 6.58
N SER A 55 1.61 9.05 5.82
CA SER A 55 0.61 8.13 6.33
C SER A 55 1.19 6.80 6.79
N SER A 56 2.26 6.32 6.15
CA SER A 56 2.97 5.12 6.63
C SER A 56 3.55 5.28 8.05
N TYR A 57 3.78 6.51 8.53
CA TYR A 57 4.20 6.77 9.91
C TYR A 57 3.02 6.95 10.89
N LYS A 58 1.83 7.27 10.39
CA LYS A 58 0.59 7.45 11.16
C LYS A 58 -0.41 6.37 10.77
N MET A 59 -0.05 5.11 11.04
CA MET A 59 -0.91 3.98 10.71
C MET A 59 -2.08 3.90 11.69
N GLU A 60 -3.25 4.40 11.27
CA GLU A 60 -4.48 4.28 12.05
C GLU A 60 -4.97 2.83 12.14
N GLY A 61 -5.67 2.49 13.24
CA GLY A 61 -6.14 1.12 13.48
C GLY A 61 -7.14 0.63 12.43
N SER A 62 -8.00 1.52 11.93
CA SER A 62 -8.97 1.26 10.86
C SER A 62 -8.29 0.90 9.54
N ASP A 63 -7.28 1.66 9.12
CA ASP A 63 -6.56 1.40 7.87
C ASP A 63 -5.76 0.10 7.93
N LYS A 64 -5.18 -0.22 9.10
CA LYS A 64 -4.54 -1.53 9.33
C LYS A 64 -5.53 -2.67 9.18
N ALA A 65 -6.72 -2.55 9.77
CA ALA A 65 -7.75 -3.60 9.68
C ALA A 65 -8.18 -3.85 8.23
N VAL A 66 -8.34 -2.81 7.41
CA VAL A 66 -8.69 -2.95 5.98
C VAL A 66 -7.52 -3.57 5.19
N ALA A 67 -6.29 -3.14 5.46
CA ALA A 67 -5.10 -3.70 4.81
C ALA A 67 -4.95 -5.20 5.10
N ILE A 68 -5.13 -5.61 6.36
CA ILE A 68 -5.06 -7.03 6.77
C ILE A 68 -6.15 -7.85 6.08
N GLN A 69 -7.42 -7.43 6.15
CA GLN A 69 -8.53 -8.14 5.51
C GLN A 69 -8.31 -8.30 3.99
N THR A 70 -7.73 -7.29 3.35
CA THR A 70 -7.42 -7.36 1.92
C THR A 70 -6.32 -8.38 1.62
N LEU A 71 -5.27 -8.43 2.45
CA LEU A 71 -4.21 -9.43 2.33
C LEU A 71 -4.72 -10.85 2.58
N GLU A 72 -5.60 -11.03 3.56
CA GLU A 72 -6.27 -12.32 3.83
C GLU A 72 -7.09 -12.78 2.62
N ALA A 73 -7.88 -11.89 2.01
CA ALA A 73 -8.63 -12.20 0.79
C ALA A 73 -7.71 -12.55 -0.40
N LEU A 74 -6.55 -11.91 -0.52
CA LEU A 74 -5.55 -12.27 -1.53
C LEU A 74 -4.96 -13.66 -1.26
N ILE A 75 -4.65 -13.99 0.00
CA ILE A 75 -4.17 -15.31 0.40
C ILE A 75 -5.20 -16.37 0.03
N ASP A 76 -6.46 -16.16 0.37
CA ASP A 76 -7.53 -17.11 0.04
C ASP A 76 -7.68 -17.26 -1.47
N LYS A 77 -7.60 -16.16 -2.23
CA LYS A 77 -7.64 -16.24 -3.68
C LYS A 77 -6.47 -17.02 -4.29
N ILE A 78 -5.28 -16.90 -3.71
CA ILE A 78 -4.09 -17.67 -4.13
C ILE A 78 -4.26 -19.15 -3.86
N LYS A 79 -4.88 -19.55 -2.74
CA LYS A 79 -5.16 -20.96 -2.43
C LYS A 79 -6.14 -21.61 -3.41
N GLU A 80 -6.97 -20.82 -4.09
CA GLU A 80 -7.92 -21.31 -5.11
C GLU A 80 -7.26 -21.55 -6.48
N TYR A 81 -6.11 -20.94 -6.77
CA TYR A 81 -5.34 -21.16 -8.00
C TYR A 81 -4.68 -22.54 -8.00
#